data_AF-A0A1F7RRQ2-F1
#
_entry.id   AF-A0A1F7RRQ2-F1
#
_cell.length_a   1.000
_cell.length_b   1.000
_cell.length_c   1.000
_cell.angle_alpha   90.00
_cell.angle_beta   90.00
_cell.angle_gamma   90.00
#
_symmetry.space_group_name_H-M   'P 1'
#
loop_
_entity.id
_entity.type
_entity.pdbx_description
1 polymer ?
#
loop_
_entity_poly.entity_id
_entity_poly.type
_entity_poly.pdbx_seq_one_letter_code
_entity_poly.pdbx_strand_id
1 'polypeptide(L)'
;MTDFSKGIASIPNKIRNKYEIHEWKHAASILQLDFLSEWRYLIDVLNSFDLKCSSILEPGGRKSPIAISVNGMFEKSGWKER
;
A
#
# COMPACT_ATOMS: atom_id res chain seq x y z
N MET A 1 10.89 -17.93 -16.70
CA MET A 1 10.02 -16.92 -17.32
C MET A 1 9.00 -16.51 -16.28
N THR A 2 9.18 -15.36 -15.65
CA THR A 2 8.29 -14.88 -14.58
C THR A 2 7.02 -14.35 -15.23
N ASP A 3 5.88 -14.90 -14.88
CA ASP A 3 4.59 -14.55 -15.47
C ASP A 3 4.09 -13.23 -14.85
N PHE A 4 4.29 -12.13 -15.58
CA PHE A 4 3.93 -10.76 -15.16
C PHE A 4 2.46 -10.40 -15.41
N SER A 5 1.62 -11.35 -15.86
CA SER A 5 0.22 -11.08 -16.26
C SER A 5 -0.81 -11.24 -15.14
N LYS A 6 -0.38 -11.37 -13.88
CA LYS A 6 -1.21 -11.92 -12.80
C LYS A 6 -2.18 -10.96 -12.10
N GLY A 7 -2.27 -9.67 -12.48
CA GLY A 7 -3.21 -8.72 -11.85
C GLY A 7 -3.10 -8.76 -10.32
N ILE A 8 -4.23 -8.84 -9.60
CA ILE A 8 -4.24 -9.04 -8.13
C ILE A 8 -3.35 -10.20 -7.65
N ALA A 9 -3.21 -11.29 -8.42
CA ALA A 9 -2.38 -12.42 -8.00
C ALA A 9 -0.87 -12.13 -7.98
N SER A 10 -0.41 -10.99 -8.53
CA SER A 10 0.96 -10.50 -8.35
C SER A 10 1.20 -9.91 -6.96
N ILE A 11 0.13 -9.57 -6.21
CA ILE A 11 0.22 -9.04 -4.85
C ILE A 11 0.52 -10.19 -3.87
N PRO A 12 1.54 -10.04 -2.99
CA PRO A 12 1.90 -11.06 -2.01
C PRO A 12 0.72 -11.53 -1.15
N ASN A 13 0.66 -12.84 -0.87
CA ASN A 13 -0.39 -13.46 -0.06
C ASN A 13 -0.58 -12.77 1.29
N LYS A 14 0.52 -12.35 1.93
CA LYS A 14 0.47 -11.63 3.22
C LYS A 14 -0.38 -10.37 3.15
N ILE A 15 -0.31 -9.62 2.05
CA ILE A 15 -1.13 -8.43 1.83
C ILE A 15 -2.56 -8.85 1.47
N ARG A 16 -2.74 -9.81 0.57
CA ARG A 16 -4.08 -10.31 0.19
C ARG A 16 -4.89 -10.89 1.35
N ASN A 17 -4.22 -11.37 2.40
CA ASN A 17 -4.86 -11.85 3.62
C ASN A 17 -5.19 -10.71 4.62
N LYS A 18 -4.52 -9.55 4.51
CA LYS A 18 -4.72 -8.38 5.39
C LYS A 18 -5.73 -7.38 4.83
N TYR A 19 -5.88 -7.31 3.52
CA TYR A 19 -6.65 -6.29 2.82
C TYR A 19 -7.67 -6.91 1.88
N GLU A 20 -8.81 -6.24 1.75
CA GLU A 20 -9.69 -6.43 0.61
C GLU A 20 -9.12 -5.67 -0.59
N ILE A 21 -8.95 -6.35 -1.72
CA ILE A 21 -8.30 -5.78 -2.90
C ILE A 21 -9.24 -5.84 -4.09
N HIS A 22 -9.47 -4.68 -4.68
CA HIS A 22 -10.23 -4.51 -5.91
C HIS A 22 -9.32 -3.87 -6.95
N GLU A 23 -9.35 -4.40 -8.17
CA GLU A 23 -8.56 -3.92 -9.29
C GLU A 23 -9.49 -3.46 -10.41
N TRP A 24 -9.16 -2.31 -11.01
CA TRP A 24 -9.82 -1.81 -12.22
C TRP A 24 -8.77 -1.57 -13.31
N LYS A 25 -9.15 -1.82 -14.56
CA LYS A 25 -8.33 -1.52 -15.76
C LYS A 25 -6.89 -2.05 -15.67
N HIS A 26 -6.70 -3.25 -15.11
CA HIS A 26 -5.39 -3.91 -14.99
C HIS A 26 -4.34 -3.08 -14.22
N ALA A 27 -4.76 -2.29 -13.23
CA ALA A 27 -3.88 -1.39 -12.49
C ALA A 27 -2.66 -2.09 -11.88
N ALA A 28 -2.81 -3.32 -11.35
CA ALA A 28 -1.70 -4.04 -10.74
C ALA A 28 -0.66 -4.45 -11.80
N SER A 29 -1.12 -4.90 -12.97
CA SER A 29 -0.22 -5.24 -14.08
C SER A 29 0.51 -4.01 -14.62
N ILE A 30 -0.19 -2.88 -14.79
CA ILE A 30 0.41 -1.61 -15.24
C ILE A 30 1.49 -1.16 -14.25
N LEU A 31 1.18 -1.15 -12.94
CA LEU A 31 2.15 -0.76 -11.92
C LEU A 31 3.37 -1.69 -11.92
N GLN A 32 3.16 -3.00 -12.01
CA GLN A 32 4.26 -3.96 -11.98
C GLN A 32 5.18 -3.88 -13.21
N LEU A 33 4.63 -3.56 -14.38
CA LEU A 33 5.36 -3.55 -15.66
C LEU A 33 5.98 -2.17 -15.95
N ASP A 34 5.20 -1.10 -15.83
CA ASP A 34 5.59 0.23 -16.28
C ASP A 34 6.15 1.10 -15.13
N PHE A 35 5.80 0.78 -13.88
CA PHE A 35 6.11 1.58 -12.69
C PHE A 35 6.68 0.72 -11.56
N LEU A 36 7.70 -0.09 -11.87
CA LEU A 36 8.23 -1.11 -10.96
C LEU A 36 8.73 -0.53 -9.62
N SER A 37 9.26 0.69 -9.61
CA SER A 37 9.72 1.35 -8.38
C SER A 37 8.54 1.67 -7.47
N GLU A 38 7.50 2.31 -8.03
CA GLU A 38 6.26 2.66 -7.35
C GLU A 38 5.53 1.42 -6.86
N TRP A 39 5.49 0.35 -7.68
CA TRP A 39 4.97 -0.95 -7.28
C TRP A 39 5.67 -1.50 -6.05
N ARG A 40 7.01 -1.53 -6.05
CA ARG A 40 7.80 -2.02 -4.91
C ARG A 40 7.51 -1.20 -3.65
N TYR A 41 7.48 0.13 -3.75
CA TYR A 41 7.16 0.99 -2.62
C TYR A 41 5.75 0.75 -2.09
N LEU A 42 4.76 0.60 -2.97
CA LEU A 42 3.38 0.30 -2.57
C LEU A 42 3.31 -1.04 -1.79
N ILE A 43 3.97 -2.08 -2.29
CA ILE A 43 4.05 -3.39 -1.61
C ILE A 43 4.74 -3.27 -0.25
N ASP A 44 5.82 -2.47 -0.15
CA ASP A 44 6.54 -2.26 1.11
C ASP A 44 5.69 -1.51 2.14
N VAL A 45 4.96 -0.46 1.72
CA VAL A 45 4.04 0.28 2.58
C VAL A 45 2.92 -0.63 3.09
N LEU A 46 2.24 -1.36 2.21
CA LEU A 46 1.16 -2.27 2.58
C LEU A 46 1.64 -3.44 3.46
N ASN A 47 2.87 -3.91 3.28
CA ASN A 47 3.44 -4.94 4.16
C ASN A 47 3.78 -4.42 5.55
N SER A 48 4.19 -3.15 5.64
CA SER A 48 4.69 -2.53 6.87
C SER A 48 3.61 -1.85 7.70
N PHE A 49 2.45 -1.57 7.12
CA PHE A 49 1.33 -0.99 7.83
C PHE A 49 0.64 -2.02 8.73
N ASP A 50 0.39 -1.61 9.98
CA ASP A 50 -0.42 -2.35 10.93
C ASP A 50 -1.39 -1.37 11.62
N LEU A 51 -2.68 -1.73 11.60
CA LEU A 51 -3.72 -0.97 12.29
C LEU A 51 -3.72 -1.34 13.78
N LYS A 52 -3.17 -0.46 14.61
CA LYS A 52 -3.07 -0.68 16.05
C LYS A 52 -4.35 -0.25 16.77
N CYS A 53 -4.83 -1.07 17.71
CA CYS A 53 -5.98 -0.71 18.56
C CYS A 53 -5.75 0.61 19.32
N SER A 54 -4.53 0.85 19.79
CA SER A 54 -4.17 2.11 20.46
C SER A 54 -4.41 3.33 19.58
N SER A 55 -4.15 3.22 18.28
CA SER A 55 -4.36 4.31 17.32
C SER A 55 -5.84 4.54 16.97
N ILE A 56 -6.71 3.55 17.22
CA ILE A 56 -8.16 3.67 17.06
C ILE A 56 -8.79 4.31 18.30
N LEU A 57 -8.30 3.94 19.49
CA LEU A 57 -8.81 4.44 20.77
C LEU A 57 -8.33 5.85 21.10
N GLU A 58 -7.33 6.37 20.40
CA GLU A 58 -6.81 7.71 20.62
C GLU A 58 -7.88 8.77 20.27
N PRO A 59 -8.18 9.72 21.19
CA PRO A 59 -9.17 10.75 20.94
C PRO A 59 -8.86 11.59 19.69
N GLY A 60 -9.91 11.94 18.96
CA GLY A 60 -9.80 12.78 17.76
C GLY A 60 -9.43 14.24 18.08
N GLY A 61 -9.12 14.99 17.02
CA GLY A 61 -8.94 16.45 17.08
C GLY A 61 -8.23 17.02 15.85
N ARG A 62 -7.19 16.33 15.37
CA ARG A 62 -6.42 16.66 14.16
C ARG A 62 -6.25 15.43 13.27
N LYS A 63 -5.27 15.41 12.37
CA LYS A 63 -4.90 14.24 11.55
C LYS A 63 -4.64 13.04 12.48
N SER A 64 -5.32 11.91 12.23
CA SER A 64 -5.25 10.73 13.09
C SER A 64 -3.85 10.10 13.09
N PRO A 65 -3.46 9.39 14.16
CA PRO A 65 -2.20 8.64 14.20
C PRO A 65 -2.07 7.64 13.06
N ILE A 66 -3.19 7.06 12.62
CA ILE A 66 -3.26 6.15 11.47
C ILE A 66 -2.84 6.89 10.20
N ALA A 67 -3.44 8.06 9.93
CA ALA A 67 -3.12 8.87 8.75
C ALA A 67 -1.68 9.41 8.80
N ILE A 68 -1.20 9.83 9.98
CA ILE A 68 0.19 10.25 10.16
C ILE A 68 1.15 9.09 9.82
N SER A 69 0.86 7.89 10.29
CA SER A 69 1.69 6.72 10.03
C SER A 69 1.76 6.37 8.55
N VAL A 70 0.62 6.34 7.84
CA VAL A 70 0.60 6.00 6.41
C VAL A 70 1.31 7.08 5.59
N ASN A 71 1.00 8.36 5.82
CA ASN A 71 1.63 9.47 5.10
C ASN A 71 3.16 9.46 5.30
N GLY A 72 3.61 9.28 6.54
CA GLY A 72 5.05 9.23 6.85
C GLY A 72 5.79 8.08 6.16
N MET A 73 5.12 6.97 5.80
CA MET A 73 5.74 5.91 5.01
C MET A 73 5.97 6.36 3.57
N PHE A 74 4.98 6.99 2.94
CA PHE A 74 5.09 7.52 1.57
C PHE A 74 6.08 8.68 1.46
N GLU A 75 6.05 9.62 2.42
CA GLU A 75 6.98 10.75 2.49
C GLU A 75 8.45 10.28 2.54
N LYS A 76 8.73 9.24 3.35
CA LYS A 76 10.08 8.63 3.44
C LYS A 76 10.53 7.98 2.13
N SER A 77 9.60 7.53 1.31
CA SER A 77 9.85 7.01 -0.04
C SER A 77 9.93 8.11 -1.11
N GLY A 78 9.93 9.38 -0.72
CA GLY A 78 10.08 10.52 -1.63
C GLY A 78 8.79 10.93 -2.35
N TRP A 79 7.65 10.35 -1.98
CA TRP A 79 6.35 10.76 -2.51
C TRP A 79 5.99 12.14 -1.99
N LYS A 80 5.45 12.97 -2.87
CA LYS A 80 5.06 14.35 -2.55
C LYS A 80 3.57 14.52 -2.80
N GLU A 81 2.92 15.21 -1.88
CA GLU A 81 1.57 15.70 -2.08
C GLU A 81 1.56 16.61 -3.33
N ARG A 82 0.51 16.47 -4.14
CA ARG A 82 0.34 17.13 -5.44
C ARG A 82 -0.93 17.94 -5.45
#